data_AF-A0A355R4S5-F1
#
_entry.id   AF-A0A355R4S5-F1
#
_cell.length_a   1.000
_cell.length_b   1.000
_cell.length_c   1.000
_cell.angle_alpha   90.00
_cell.angle_beta   90.00
_cell.angle_gamma   90.00
#
_symmetry.space_group_name_H-M   'P 1'
#
loop_
_entity.id
_entity.type
_entity.pdbx_description
1 polymer ?
#
loop_
_entity_poly.entity_id
_entity_poly.type
_entity_poly.pdbx_seq_one_letter_code
_entity_poly.pdbx_strand_id
1 'polypeptide(L)'
;MTRPDAPKPYTPTEIDDIEDRMGSVHELDFDERLDEREGRVGDERPAAEVDREFPPRRVAQSGMTGGEALSDSLHEDNVTYDDLGPDTLLDETGARDPHEPGGSGGPADQRLREVDADEIGGGIGLDEAELARSAPLDGVPWTDDVIDDEESKP
;
A
#
# COMPACT_ATOMS: atom_id res chain seq x y z
N MET A 1 4.11 -2.60 -39.66
CA MET A 1 4.76 -1.27 -39.67
C MET A 1 3.92 -0.34 -38.80
N THR A 2 4.26 -0.27 -37.51
CA THR A 2 3.55 0.53 -36.49
C THR A 2 4.00 1.98 -36.61
N ARG A 3 3.06 2.92 -36.72
CA ARG A 3 3.36 4.36 -36.88
C ARG A 3 3.99 4.88 -35.57
N PRO A 4 5.14 5.57 -35.61
CA PRO A 4 5.94 5.86 -34.42
C PRO A 4 5.63 7.23 -33.78
N ASP A 5 4.39 7.71 -33.86
CA ASP A 5 4.10 9.09 -33.43
C ASP A 5 2.63 9.31 -33.07
N ALA A 6 2.10 8.46 -32.17
CA ALA A 6 0.89 8.86 -31.45
C ALA A 6 1.32 9.92 -30.41
N PRO A 7 0.84 11.17 -30.48
CA PRO A 7 1.19 12.18 -29.50
C PRO A 7 0.75 11.69 -28.12
N LYS A 8 1.68 11.69 -27.17
CA LYS A 8 1.34 11.46 -25.76
C LYS A 8 0.23 12.47 -25.41
N PRO A 9 -0.88 12.03 -24.80
CA PRO A 9 -2.05 12.89 -24.58
C PRO A 9 -1.80 14.05 -23.60
N TYR A 10 -0.59 14.15 -23.04
CA TYR A 10 -0.19 15.23 -22.16
C TYR A 10 1.28 15.61 -22.43
N THR A 11 1.52 16.91 -22.51
CA THR A 11 2.86 17.50 -22.41
C THR A 11 3.16 17.72 -20.93
N PRO A 12 4.26 17.15 -20.38
CA PRO A 12 4.70 17.44 -19.02
C PRO A 12 4.87 18.95 -18.84
N THR A 13 4.05 19.55 -17.96
CA THR A 13 4.28 20.89 -17.45
C THR A 13 5.49 20.86 -16.51
N GLU A 14 6.27 21.93 -16.53
CA GLU A 14 7.34 22.11 -15.55
C GLU A 14 6.70 22.26 -14.17
N ILE A 15 7.30 21.62 -13.16
CA ILE A 15 6.82 21.67 -11.78
C ILE A 15 7.45 22.91 -11.16
N ASP A 16 6.70 24.02 -11.18
CA ASP A 16 7.25 25.35 -10.89
C ASP A 16 7.08 25.73 -9.42
N ASP A 17 6.08 25.14 -8.75
CA ASP A 17 5.79 25.38 -7.34
C ASP A 17 5.58 24.09 -6.54
N ILE A 18 5.35 24.26 -5.23
CA ILE A 18 5.13 23.15 -4.31
C ILE A 18 3.76 22.50 -4.53
N GLU A 19 2.77 23.22 -5.06
CA GLU A 19 1.41 22.71 -5.28
C GLU A 19 1.38 21.79 -6.51
N ASP A 20 2.10 22.13 -7.57
CA ASP A 20 2.35 21.27 -8.73
C ASP A 20 3.10 19.99 -8.33
N ARG A 21 4.00 20.09 -7.34
CA ARG A 21 4.79 18.94 -6.86
C ARG A 21 4.03 18.05 -5.89
N MET A 22 3.33 18.66 -4.94
CA MET A 22 2.79 18.00 -3.73
C MET A 22 1.28 18.10 -3.59
N GLY A 23 0.58 18.76 -4.52
CA GLY A 23 -0.86 19.05 -4.44
C GLY A 23 -1.15 20.25 -3.54
N SER A 24 -2.43 20.64 -3.45
CA SER A 24 -2.88 21.65 -2.49
C SER A 24 -2.65 21.14 -1.07
N VAL A 25 -1.78 21.81 -0.31
CA VAL A 25 -1.53 21.46 1.09
C VAL A 25 -2.38 22.36 1.97
N HIS A 26 -3.35 21.79 2.67
CA HIS A 26 -4.09 22.51 3.69
C HIS A 26 -3.21 22.72 4.94
N GLU A 27 -3.13 23.95 5.41
CA GLU A 27 -2.43 24.26 6.65
C GLU A 27 -3.14 23.59 7.84
N LEU A 28 -2.36 22.95 8.71
CA LEU A 28 -2.90 22.38 9.94
C LEU A 28 -3.26 23.52 10.90
N ASP A 29 -4.51 23.57 11.33
CA ASP A 29 -4.98 24.54 12.32
C ASP A 29 -4.69 24.01 13.72
N PHE A 30 -3.77 24.68 14.41
CA PHE A 30 -3.38 24.38 15.79
C PHE A 30 -3.94 25.41 16.78
N ASP A 31 -5.01 26.15 16.46
CA ASP A 31 -5.65 27.03 17.43
C ASP A 31 -6.05 26.23 18.67
N GLU A 32 -5.39 26.48 19.80
CA GLU A 32 -5.64 25.83 21.09
C GLU A 32 -7.11 25.94 21.54
N ARG A 33 -7.86 26.92 21.01
CA ARG A 33 -9.30 27.06 21.29
C ARG A 33 -10.16 26.07 20.52
N LEU A 34 -9.64 25.49 19.44
CA LEU A 34 -10.27 24.44 18.63
C LEU A 34 -9.75 23.05 19.01
N ASP A 35 -8.60 22.97 19.68
CA ASP A 35 -8.06 21.70 20.18
C ASP A 35 -8.66 21.36 21.56
N GLU A 36 -9.65 20.47 21.56
CA GLU A 36 -10.26 19.96 22.79
C GLU A 36 -9.35 18.98 23.56
N ARG A 37 -8.18 18.60 23.01
CA ARG A 37 -7.27 17.64 23.64
C ARG A 37 -6.40 18.33 24.67
N GLU A 38 -6.49 17.88 25.92
CA GLU A 38 -5.62 18.33 27.01
C GLU A 38 -4.57 17.25 27.33
N GLY A 39 -3.29 17.61 27.34
CA GLY A 39 -2.20 16.71 27.73
C GLY A 39 -0.90 16.94 26.96
N ARG A 40 0.23 16.51 27.52
CA ARG A 40 1.52 16.50 26.82
C ARG A 40 1.76 15.13 26.20
N VAL A 41 2.56 15.11 25.13
CA VAL A 41 3.01 13.84 24.53
C VAL A 41 3.71 12.99 25.60
N GLY A 42 3.17 11.79 25.83
CA GLY A 42 3.66 10.85 26.83
C GLY A 42 2.86 10.81 28.15
N ASP A 43 1.89 11.70 28.33
CA ASP A 43 0.96 11.62 29.47
C ASP A 43 0.01 10.43 29.30
N GLU A 44 -0.43 9.86 30.43
CA GLU A 44 -1.46 8.82 30.43
C GLU A 44 -2.80 9.41 29.97
N ARG A 45 -3.45 8.76 29.01
CA ARG A 45 -4.73 9.21 28.46
C ARG A 45 -5.85 9.06 29.49
N PRO A 46 -6.81 10.00 29.58
CA PRO A 46 -7.96 9.86 30.46
C PRO A 46 -8.73 8.57 30.19
N ALA A 47 -9.09 7.82 31.23
CA ALA A 47 -9.79 6.54 31.09
C ALA A 47 -11.09 6.65 30.27
N ALA A 48 -11.84 7.75 30.42
CA ALA A 48 -13.07 7.99 29.65
C ALA A 48 -12.82 8.14 28.14
N GLU A 49 -11.65 8.66 27.74
CA GLU A 49 -11.26 8.76 26.34
C GLU A 49 -10.89 7.39 25.77
N VAL A 50 -10.12 6.61 26.55
CA VAL A 50 -9.74 5.24 26.21
C VAL A 50 -10.97 4.34 26.09
N ASP A 51 -11.91 4.40 27.04
CA ASP A 51 -13.15 3.61 27.01
C ASP A 51 -14.04 3.94 25.81
N ARG A 52 -14.02 5.21 25.35
CA ARG A 52 -14.76 5.66 24.17
C ARG A 52 -14.14 5.15 22.88
N GLU A 53 -12.82 5.15 22.77
CA GLU A 53 -12.11 4.67 21.58
C GLU A 53 -12.05 3.13 21.52
N PHE A 54 -11.92 2.49 22.68
CA PHE A 54 -11.80 1.05 22.85
C PHE A 54 -12.93 0.49 23.72
N PRO A 55 -14.19 0.53 23.23
CA PRO A 55 -15.30 -0.05 23.97
C PRO A 55 -15.10 -1.56 24.15
N PRO A 56 -15.70 -2.20 25.17
CA PRO A 56 -15.47 -3.61 25.50
C PRO A 56 -15.65 -4.58 24.33
N ARG A 57 -16.57 -4.29 23.40
CA ARG A 57 -16.75 -5.09 22.18
C ARG A 57 -15.53 -5.04 21.25
N ARG A 58 -14.95 -3.85 21.02
CA ARG A 58 -13.74 -3.68 20.18
C ARG A 58 -12.56 -4.42 20.79
N VAL A 59 -12.39 -4.30 22.11
CA VAL A 59 -11.32 -5.01 22.84
C VAL A 59 -11.49 -6.53 22.70
N ALA A 60 -12.72 -7.04 22.81
CA ALA A 60 -12.99 -8.47 22.66
C ALA A 60 -12.76 -8.99 21.23
N GLN A 61 -12.99 -8.16 20.22
CA GLN A 61 -12.79 -8.49 18.80
C GLN A 61 -11.35 -8.25 18.33
N SER A 62 -10.47 -7.73 19.19
CA SER A 62 -9.10 -7.41 18.79
C SER A 62 -8.35 -8.66 18.35
N GLY A 63 -7.78 -8.61 17.14
CA GLY A 63 -7.11 -9.75 16.51
C GLY A 63 -8.05 -10.88 16.03
N MET A 64 -9.37 -10.69 16.09
CA MET A 64 -10.34 -11.55 15.41
C MET A 64 -10.58 -11.04 14.00
N THR A 65 -10.76 -11.96 13.05
CA THR A 65 -11.25 -11.60 11.72
C THR A 65 -12.78 -11.67 11.69
N GLY A 66 -13.40 -11.12 10.64
CA GLY A 66 -14.87 -11.08 10.52
C GLY A 66 -15.56 -12.44 10.64
N GLY A 67 -14.91 -13.52 10.19
CA GLY A 67 -15.40 -14.89 10.35
C GLY A 67 -15.49 -15.36 11.81
N GLU A 68 -14.63 -14.84 12.68
CA GLU A 68 -14.57 -15.18 14.11
C GLU A 68 -15.40 -14.20 14.96
N ALA A 69 -15.46 -12.94 14.55
CA ALA A 69 -16.12 -11.88 15.30
C ALA A 69 -17.66 -11.98 15.31
N LEU A 70 -18.24 -12.75 14.36
CA LEU A 70 -19.69 -12.98 14.20
C LEU A 70 -20.53 -11.71 14.38
N SER A 71 -19.98 -10.57 13.95
CA SER A 71 -20.58 -9.26 14.16
C SER A 71 -21.72 -9.03 13.17
N ASP A 72 -22.72 -8.20 13.52
CA ASP A 72 -23.65 -7.67 12.51
C ASP A 72 -22.96 -6.47 11.85
N SER A 73 -22.21 -6.71 10.77
CA SER A 73 -21.62 -5.64 9.97
C SER A 73 -22.48 -5.35 8.74
N LEU A 74 -22.36 -4.12 8.20
CA LEU A 74 -22.98 -3.77 6.91
C LEU A 74 -22.31 -4.46 5.71
N HIS A 75 -21.13 -5.05 5.93
CA HIS A 75 -20.33 -5.75 4.94
C HIS A 75 -20.59 -7.27 5.03
N GLU A 76 -20.55 -7.93 3.88
CA GLU A 76 -20.88 -9.35 3.71
C GLU A 76 -20.09 -10.29 4.65
N ASP A 77 -18.86 -9.92 4.98
CA ASP A 77 -17.92 -10.77 5.71
C ASP A 77 -17.78 -10.44 7.21
N ASN A 78 -18.66 -9.59 7.74
CA ASN A 78 -18.65 -9.19 9.16
C ASN A 78 -17.31 -8.60 9.64
N VAL A 79 -16.64 -7.88 8.73
CA VAL A 79 -15.31 -7.29 8.93
C VAL A 79 -15.24 -6.49 10.24
N THR A 80 -14.17 -6.74 10.98
CA THR A 80 -13.83 -5.97 12.17
C THR A 80 -13.03 -4.73 11.80
N TYR A 81 -12.76 -3.87 12.79
CA TYR A 81 -11.85 -2.74 12.62
C TYR A 81 -10.39 -3.13 12.36
N ASP A 82 -10.02 -4.38 12.62
CA ASP A 82 -8.67 -4.90 12.39
C ASP A 82 -8.57 -5.64 11.02
N ASP A 83 -9.70 -5.86 10.34
CA ASP A 83 -9.75 -6.46 9.02
C ASP A 83 -9.61 -5.41 7.91
N LEU A 84 -9.25 -5.87 6.71
CA LEU A 84 -9.26 -5.08 5.49
C LEU A 84 -10.70 -4.98 4.96
N GLY A 85 -11.46 -4.01 5.45
CA GLY A 85 -12.81 -3.67 5.02
C GLY A 85 -12.86 -2.31 4.33
N PRO A 86 -13.90 -2.00 3.55
CA PRO A 86 -14.00 -0.72 2.84
C PRO A 86 -13.85 0.51 3.75
N ASP A 87 -14.33 0.43 4.99
CA ASP A 87 -14.22 1.51 5.98
C ASP A 87 -12.81 1.68 6.57
N THR A 88 -11.99 0.63 6.54
CA THR A 88 -10.63 0.61 7.11
C THR A 88 -9.54 0.71 6.05
N LEU A 89 -9.89 0.47 4.79
CA LEU A 89 -9.00 0.66 3.66
C LEU A 89 -8.72 2.15 3.42
N LEU A 90 -7.50 2.44 2.98
CA LEU A 90 -7.10 3.77 2.57
C LEU A 90 -7.76 4.13 1.24
N ASP A 91 -8.02 5.42 1.01
CA ASP A 91 -8.54 5.89 -0.28
C ASP A 91 -7.47 5.73 -1.38
N GLU A 92 -7.71 4.81 -2.32
CA GLU A 92 -6.81 4.52 -3.44
C GLU A 92 -7.10 5.35 -4.69
N THR A 93 -8.02 6.31 -4.63
CA THR A 93 -8.29 7.24 -5.75
C THR A 93 -7.09 8.15 -6.04
N GLY A 94 -6.10 8.17 -5.15
CA GLY A 94 -4.93 9.04 -5.25
C GLY A 94 -5.15 10.43 -4.66
N ALA A 95 -6.30 10.66 -4.02
CA ALA A 95 -6.49 11.81 -3.14
C ALA A 95 -5.55 11.71 -1.94
N ARG A 96 -4.89 12.80 -1.58
CA ARG A 96 -4.00 12.87 -0.41
C ARG A 96 -4.74 13.23 0.86
N ASP A 97 -5.93 13.83 0.73
CA ASP A 97 -6.81 14.19 1.84
C ASP A 97 -8.30 14.00 1.47
N PRO A 98 -9.22 13.99 2.45
CA PRO A 98 -10.66 13.73 2.21
C PRO A 98 -11.39 14.80 1.37
N HIS A 99 -10.79 15.95 1.13
CA HIS A 99 -11.34 17.06 0.36
C HIS A 99 -10.74 17.17 -1.05
N GLU A 100 -9.56 16.56 -1.28
CA GLU A 100 -8.96 16.47 -2.61
C GLU A 100 -9.78 15.51 -3.49
N PRO A 101 -10.23 15.93 -4.68
CA PRO A 101 -10.84 15.02 -5.63
C PRO A 101 -9.80 13.99 -6.08
N GLY A 102 -10.16 12.71 -5.98
CA GLY A 102 -9.32 11.62 -6.47
C GLY A 102 -8.88 11.78 -7.94
N GLY A 103 -7.70 11.28 -8.25
CA GLY A 103 -7.15 11.28 -9.59
C GLY A 103 -7.96 10.42 -10.57
N SER A 104 -8.03 10.82 -11.83
CA SER A 104 -8.79 10.08 -12.87
C SER A 104 -8.13 8.76 -13.31
N GLY A 105 -6.99 8.40 -12.73
CA GLY A 105 -6.19 7.23 -13.12
C GLY A 105 -6.73 5.89 -12.62
N GLY A 106 -7.69 5.92 -11.68
CA GLY A 106 -8.10 4.74 -10.94
C GLY A 106 -6.98 4.17 -10.07
N PRO A 107 -7.26 3.10 -9.30
CA PRO A 107 -6.25 2.43 -8.51
C PRO A 107 -5.07 1.98 -9.38
N ALA A 108 -3.85 2.26 -8.92
CA ALA A 108 -2.65 2.09 -9.74
C ALA A 108 -2.41 0.61 -10.13
N ASP A 109 -2.88 -0.31 -9.29
CA ASP A 109 -2.85 -1.76 -9.42
C ASP A 109 -3.83 -2.31 -10.47
N GLN A 110 -4.85 -1.54 -10.85
CA GLN A 110 -5.82 -1.94 -11.90
C GLN A 110 -5.31 -1.72 -13.32
N ARG A 111 -4.16 -1.05 -13.49
CA ARG A 111 -3.54 -0.86 -14.80
C ARG A 111 -2.76 -2.10 -15.19
N LEU A 112 -3.48 -3.07 -15.75
CA LEU A 112 -2.89 -4.27 -16.31
C LEU A 112 -2.35 -3.99 -17.71
N ARG A 113 -1.17 -4.55 -18.01
CA ARG A 113 -0.65 -4.65 -19.38
C ARG A 113 -0.35 -6.11 -19.66
N GLU A 114 -0.60 -6.53 -20.89
CA GLU A 114 -0.12 -7.83 -21.36
C GLU A 114 1.41 -7.77 -21.42
N VAL A 115 2.05 -8.77 -20.81
CA VAL A 115 3.49 -8.93 -20.79
C VAL A 115 3.82 -10.30 -21.38
N ASP A 116 4.96 -10.40 -22.04
CA ASP A 116 5.46 -11.68 -22.52
C ASP A 116 5.91 -12.55 -21.34
N ALA A 117 6.01 -13.87 -21.56
CA ALA A 117 6.25 -14.84 -20.48
C ALA A 117 7.57 -14.58 -19.72
N ASP A 118 8.55 -13.99 -20.38
CA ASP A 118 9.86 -13.61 -19.85
C ASP A 118 9.85 -12.37 -18.95
N GLU A 119 8.73 -11.64 -18.86
CA GLU A 119 8.55 -10.48 -17.99
C GLU A 119 7.59 -10.76 -16.82
N ILE A 120 6.98 -11.96 -16.77
CA ILE A 120 6.14 -12.35 -15.64
C ILE A 120 7.03 -12.66 -14.43
N GLY A 121 6.90 -11.86 -13.36
CA GLY A 121 7.64 -12.09 -12.10
C GLY A 121 9.01 -11.41 -12.07
N GLY A 122 10.06 -12.14 -11.66
CA GLY A 122 11.44 -11.63 -11.56
C GLY A 122 12.16 -11.45 -12.90
N GLY A 123 11.51 -11.82 -14.01
CA GLY A 123 12.08 -11.79 -15.35
C GLY A 123 12.91 -13.03 -15.67
N ILE A 124 13.93 -12.86 -16.52
CA ILE A 124 14.87 -13.90 -16.95
C ILE A 124 16.01 -14.01 -15.92
N GLY A 125 16.29 -15.23 -15.46
CA GLY A 125 17.39 -15.54 -14.55
C GLY A 125 16.97 -16.52 -13.47
N LEU A 126 17.94 -16.96 -12.67
CA LEU A 126 17.70 -17.78 -11.49
C LEU A 126 16.90 -16.99 -10.44
N ASP A 127 15.90 -17.61 -9.83
CA ASP A 127 15.21 -17.01 -8.69
C ASP A 127 16.16 -16.91 -7.48
N GLU A 128 15.74 -16.20 -6.43
CA GLU A 128 16.58 -15.99 -5.24
C GLU A 128 16.99 -17.31 -4.56
N ALA A 129 16.17 -18.36 -4.67
CA ALA A 129 16.45 -19.67 -4.10
C ALA A 129 17.47 -20.46 -4.95
N GLU A 130 17.43 -20.32 -6.27
CA GLU A 130 18.39 -20.91 -7.19
C GLU A 130 19.72 -20.14 -7.20
N LEU A 131 19.70 -18.80 -7.11
CA LEU A 131 20.88 -17.97 -6.87
C LEU A 131 21.56 -18.32 -5.54
N ALA A 132 20.78 -18.59 -4.48
CA ALA A 132 21.36 -19.01 -3.20
C ALA A 132 22.05 -20.38 -3.28
N ARG A 133 21.73 -21.21 -4.28
CA ARG A 133 22.43 -22.49 -4.53
C ARG A 133 23.69 -22.30 -5.37
N SER A 134 23.63 -21.47 -6.40
CA SER A 134 24.73 -21.24 -7.35
C SER A 134 25.77 -20.23 -6.84
N ALA A 135 25.34 -19.17 -6.16
CA ALA A 135 26.15 -18.09 -5.62
C ALA A 135 25.75 -17.75 -4.16
N PRO A 136 25.96 -18.67 -3.20
CA PRO A 136 25.67 -18.41 -1.79
C PRO A 136 26.57 -17.31 -1.23
N LEU A 137 26.10 -16.63 -0.17
CA LEU A 137 26.79 -15.49 0.46
C LEU A 137 28.16 -15.85 1.06
N ASP A 138 28.39 -17.12 1.37
CA ASP A 138 29.66 -17.64 1.87
C ASP A 138 30.63 -18.07 0.75
N GLY A 139 30.19 -17.98 -0.52
CA GLY A 139 30.99 -18.32 -1.71
C GLY A 139 31.20 -19.81 -1.91
N VAL A 140 30.51 -20.69 -1.17
CA VAL A 140 30.63 -22.14 -1.30
C VAL A 140 29.33 -22.73 -1.84
N PRO A 141 29.26 -23.12 -3.13
CA PRO A 141 28.07 -23.71 -3.72
C PRO A 141 27.55 -24.88 -2.89
N TRP A 142 26.22 -24.97 -2.73
CA TRP A 142 25.61 -25.98 -1.88
C TRP A 142 25.69 -27.39 -2.51
N THR A 143 25.88 -27.50 -3.83
CA THR A 143 26.06 -28.74 -4.61
C THR A 143 26.93 -28.53 -5.87
N ASP A 144 27.56 -29.61 -6.38
CA ASP A 144 28.45 -29.62 -7.55
C ASP A 144 27.72 -29.48 -8.91
N ASP A 145 26.42 -29.78 -8.95
CA ASP A 145 25.59 -29.64 -10.15
C ASP A 145 24.87 -28.28 -10.14
N VAL A 146 25.59 -27.25 -10.58
CA VAL A 146 25.02 -25.93 -10.88
C VAL A 146 24.82 -25.87 -12.39
N ILE A 147 23.58 -25.74 -12.85
CA ILE A 147 23.30 -25.45 -14.26
C ILE A 147 23.76 -24.01 -14.49
N ASP A 148 24.78 -23.83 -15.32
CA ASP A 148 25.27 -22.50 -15.69
C ASP A 148 24.19 -21.80 -16.51
N ASP A 149 23.97 -20.50 -16.28
CA ASP A 149 22.92 -19.71 -16.92
C ASP A 149 23.05 -19.75 -18.47
N GLU A 150 24.28 -19.94 -18.95
CA GLU A 150 24.64 -20.10 -20.37
C GLU A 150 24.15 -21.42 -21.01
N GLU A 151 23.86 -22.45 -20.21
CA GLU A 151 23.41 -23.77 -20.70
C GLU A 151 21.87 -23.87 -20.81
N SER A 152 21.14 -22.87 -20.31
CA SER A 152 19.66 -22.83 -20.32
C SER A 152 19.04 -22.14 -21.55
N LYS A 153 19.85 -21.61 -22.48
CA LYS A 153 19.35 -20.95 -23.70
C LYS A 153 18.86 -21.96 -24.76
N PRO A 154 17.61 -21.85 -25.27
CA PRO A 154 17.26 -22.36 -26.59
C PRO A 154 17.83 -21.50 -27.73
#